data_AF-A0A8S3IN59-F1
#
_entry.id   AF-A0A8S3IN59-F1
#
_cell.length_a   1.000
_cell.length_b   1.000
_cell.length_c   1.000
_cell.angle_alpha   90.00
_cell.angle_beta   90.00
_cell.angle_gamma   90.00
#
_symmetry.space_group_name_H-M   'P 1'
#
loop_
_entity.id
_entity.type
_entity.pdbx_description
1 polymer ?
#
loop_
_entity_poly.entity_id
_entity_poly.type
_entity_poly.pdbx_seq_one_letter_code
_entity_poly.pdbx_strand_id
1 'polypeptide(L)'
;MALNLFLSDTEASEKDKAIIIPHLQIIVMRIIEIIRKTEIDDVMIVLQKIVGLFDQDLQPIAVQMTMQLVEFFKHVIASENTPSDETKAEEKTVAAMGVLNTLDTIVSCMGDKPEILAQIEQSIFEIIAVVLRDGILDFYEEILTLIDTLTINTVSPVMWQAFYLIKEAFYRDAADYFA
;
A
#
# COMPACT_ATOMS: atom_id res chain seq x y z
N MET A 1 17.48 -0.76 11.15
CA MET A 1 18.35 -1.97 11.21
C MET A 1 17.99 -2.96 12.32
N ALA A 2 17.98 -2.61 13.62
CA ALA A 2 17.73 -3.60 14.69
C ALA A 2 16.36 -4.32 14.61
N LEU A 3 15.31 -3.58 14.26
CA LEU A 3 13.95 -4.14 14.11
C LEU A 3 13.84 -5.03 12.87
N ASN A 4 14.49 -4.66 11.77
CA ASN A 4 14.57 -5.50 10.57
C ASN A 4 15.35 -6.80 10.84
N LEU A 5 16.45 -6.70 11.61
CA LEU A 5 17.27 -7.85 12.03
C LEU A 5 16.47 -8.83 12.90
N PHE A 6 15.70 -8.29 13.85
CA PHE A 6 14.82 -9.06 14.73
C PHE A 6 13.70 -9.78 13.95
N LEU A 7 13.19 -9.18 12.88
CA LEU A 7 12.17 -9.79 12.03
C LEU A 7 12.74 -10.74 10.96
N SER A 8 14.05 -10.66 10.66
CA SER A 8 14.73 -11.50 9.67
C SER A 8 15.31 -12.80 10.22
N ASP A 9 15.61 -12.86 11.52
CA ASP A 9 15.93 -14.11 12.19
C ASP A 9 14.63 -14.92 12.34
N THR A 10 14.48 -15.88 11.42
CA THR A 10 13.44 -16.91 11.29
C THR A 10 12.67 -17.27 12.55
N GLU A 11 11.34 -17.33 12.45
CA GLU A 11 10.41 -17.71 13.52
C GLU A 11 10.63 -16.93 14.81
N ALA A 12 10.20 -15.65 14.84
CA ALA A 12 9.96 -14.97 16.11
C ALA A 12 9.19 -15.95 17.01
N SER A 13 9.84 -16.39 18.09
CA SER A 13 9.29 -17.41 18.98
C SER A 13 7.91 -16.95 19.43
N GLU A 14 6.97 -17.84 19.72
CA GLU A 14 5.69 -17.43 20.32
C GLU A 14 5.88 -16.49 21.53
N LYS A 15 7.01 -16.65 22.25
CA LYS A 15 7.43 -15.76 23.34
C LYS A 15 7.77 -14.34 22.87
N ASP A 16 8.43 -14.20 21.73
CA ASP A 16 8.80 -12.92 21.14
C ASP A 16 7.57 -12.19 20.59
N LYS A 17 6.69 -12.94 19.90
CA LYS A 17 5.39 -12.42 19.45
C LYS A 17 4.54 -11.95 20.63
N ALA A 18 4.49 -12.72 21.72
CA ALA A 18 3.73 -12.37 22.92
C ALA A 18 4.19 -11.05 23.59
N ILE A 19 5.47 -10.67 23.44
CA ILE A 19 5.99 -9.39 23.93
C ILE A 19 5.57 -8.23 23.01
N ILE A 20 5.49 -8.48 21.70
CA ILE A 20 5.21 -7.45 20.69
C ILE A 20 3.72 -7.15 20.56
N ILE A 21 2.87 -8.18 20.56
CA ILE A 21 1.42 -8.06 20.31
C ILE A 21 0.75 -6.93 21.14
N PRO A 22 1.00 -6.79 22.46
CA PRO A 22 0.41 -5.71 23.26
C PRO A 22 0.77 -4.30 22.81
N HIS A 23 1.89 -4.16 22.09
CA HIS A 23 2.43 -2.89 21.61
C HIS A 23 2.31 -2.74 20.09
N LEU A 24 1.79 -3.74 19.39
CA LEU A 24 1.82 -3.83 17.93
C LEU A 24 1.17 -2.64 17.24
N GLN A 25 0.00 -2.21 17.71
CA GLN A 25 -0.66 -1.01 17.19
C GLN A 25 0.24 0.23 17.32
N ILE A 26 0.84 0.45 18.49
CA ILE A 26 1.69 1.61 18.73
C ILE A 26 2.93 1.55 17.83
N ILE A 27 3.53 0.37 17.70
CA ILE A 27 4.72 0.15 16.86
C ILE A 27 4.39 0.47 15.40
N VAL A 28 3.32 -0.11 14.85
CA VAL A 28 2.89 0.10 13.46
C VAL A 28 2.58 1.57 13.19
N MET A 29 1.80 2.22 14.05
CA MET A 29 1.43 3.63 13.85
C MET A 29 2.66 4.55 13.93
N ARG A 30 3.63 4.25 14.81
CA ARG A 30 4.89 4.99 14.86
C ARG A 30 5.78 4.74 13.64
N ILE A 31 5.80 3.51 13.11
CA ILE A 31 6.52 3.19 11.89
C ILE A 31 5.95 3.98 10.71
N ILE A 32 4.62 4.02 10.56
CA ILE A 32 3.95 4.82 9.52
C ILE A 32 4.27 6.32 9.70
N GLU A 33 4.26 6.83 10.93
CA GLU A 33 4.64 8.22 11.23
C GLU A 33 6.10 8.52 10.83
N ILE A 34 7.02 7.59 11.07
CA ILE A 34 8.43 7.73 10.67
C ILE A 34 8.54 7.73 9.14
N ILE A 35 7.91 6.78 8.45
CA ILE A 35 7.88 6.71 6.99
C ILE A 35 7.41 8.05 6.40
N ARG A 36 6.32 8.61 6.93
CA ARG A 36 5.78 9.90 6.49
C ARG A 36 6.73 11.08 6.70
N LYS A 37 7.61 11.01 7.70
CA LYS A 37 8.54 12.10 8.06
C LYS A 37 9.88 12.00 7.35
N THR A 38 10.31 10.78 7.04
CA THR A 38 11.66 10.54 6.55
C THR A 38 11.71 10.08 5.11
N GLU A 39 10.59 9.62 4.54
CA GLU A 39 10.51 9.06 3.18
C GLU A 39 11.57 7.96 2.95
N ILE A 40 11.87 7.16 4.00
CA ILE A 40 12.90 6.11 3.97
C ILE A 40 12.29 4.76 3.63
N ASP A 41 12.69 4.18 2.50
CA ASP A 41 12.23 2.87 2.01
C ASP A 41 12.54 1.71 2.95
N ASP A 42 13.71 1.71 3.61
CA ASP A 42 14.10 0.65 4.56
C ASP A 42 13.06 0.43 5.66
N VAL A 43 12.36 1.50 6.07
CA VAL A 43 11.34 1.43 7.11
C VAL A 43 10.03 0.87 6.56
N MET A 44 9.73 1.10 5.27
CA MET A 44 8.59 0.48 4.58
C MET A 44 8.73 -1.04 4.52
N ILE A 45 9.93 -1.55 4.23
CA ILE A 45 10.22 -2.99 4.22
C ILE A 45 9.93 -3.62 5.59
N VAL A 46 10.24 -2.91 6.68
CA VAL A 46 9.93 -3.37 8.04
C VAL A 46 8.42 -3.42 8.28
N LEU A 47 7.68 -2.40 7.83
CA LEU A 47 6.22 -2.38 7.93
C LEU A 47 5.60 -3.57 7.19
N GLN A 48 6.03 -3.83 5.95
CA GLN A 48 5.52 -4.93 5.14
C GLN A 48 5.76 -6.29 5.81
N LYS A 49 6.95 -6.51 6.40
CA LYS A 49 7.24 -7.71 7.18
C LYS A 49 6.33 -7.85 8.40
N ILE A 50 6.07 -6.76 9.13
CA ILE A 50 5.16 -6.77 10.28
C ILE A 50 3.75 -7.17 9.83
N VAL A 51 3.27 -6.62 8.71
CA VAL A 51 1.94 -6.97 8.14
C VAL A 51 1.83 -8.47 7.88
N GLY A 52 2.83 -9.06 7.23
CA GLY A 52 2.83 -10.50 6.96
C GLY A 52 3.01 -11.40 8.20
N LEU A 53 3.70 -10.93 9.25
CA LEU A 53 4.01 -11.73 10.44
C LEU A 53 2.92 -11.72 11.52
N PHE A 54 2.07 -10.69 11.52
CA PHE A 54 1.05 -10.43 12.53
C PHE A 54 -0.33 -10.17 11.91
N ASP A 55 -0.62 -10.78 10.76
CA ASP A 55 -1.86 -10.63 10.00
C ASP A 55 -3.14 -10.70 10.86
N GLN A 56 -3.26 -11.69 11.74
CA GLN A 56 -4.42 -11.84 12.64
C GLN A 56 -4.50 -10.75 13.69
N ASP A 57 -3.36 -10.37 14.28
CA ASP A 57 -3.28 -9.35 15.33
C ASP A 57 -3.50 -7.93 14.80
N LEU A 58 -3.29 -7.71 13.50
CA LEU A 58 -3.46 -6.41 12.83
C LEU A 58 -4.88 -6.15 12.34
N GLN A 59 -5.76 -7.16 12.29
CA GLN A 59 -7.16 -7.00 11.87
C GLN A 59 -7.88 -5.81 12.53
N PRO A 60 -7.77 -5.56 13.85
CA PRO A 60 -8.46 -4.45 14.51
C PRO A 60 -8.02 -3.06 14.04
N ILE A 61 -6.84 -2.95 13.43
CA ILE A 61 -6.23 -1.69 13.02
C ILE A 61 -6.00 -1.59 11.51
N ALA A 62 -6.32 -2.64 10.74
CA ALA A 62 -6.04 -2.72 9.30
C ALA A 62 -6.63 -1.54 8.53
N VAL A 63 -7.89 -1.18 8.78
CA VAL A 63 -8.55 -0.02 8.15
C VAL A 63 -7.79 1.28 8.45
N GLN A 64 -7.41 1.50 9.71
CA GLN A 64 -6.65 2.69 10.13
C GLN A 64 -5.27 2.74 9.46
N MET A 65 -4.59 1.61 9.34
CA MET A 65 -3.29 1.50 8.66
C MET A 65 -3.42 1.85 7.17
N THR A 66 -4.39 1.24 6.49
CA THR A 66 -4.70 1.52 5.08
C THR A 66 -4.95 3.01 4.86
N MET A 67 -5.79 3.64 5.68
CA MET A 67 -6.10 5.07 5.54
C MET A 67 -4.85 5.96 5.66
N GLN A 68 -3.93 5.65 6.58
CA GLN A 68 -2.70 6.45 6.71
C GLN A 68 -1.73 6.25 5.55
N LEU A 69 -1.64 5.02 5.02
CA LEU A 69 -0.84 4.73 3.83
C LEU A 69 -1.42 5.41 2.59
N VAL A 70 -2.74 5.41 2.44
CA VAL A 70 -3.45 6.13 1.37
C VAL A 70 -3.18 7.63 1.44
N GLU A 71 -3.28 8.22 2.62
CA GLU A 71 -3.00 9.65 2.84
C GLU A 71 -1.54 9.98 2.48
N PHE A 72 -0.60 9.11 2.87
CA PHE A 72 0.80 9.28 2.55
C PHE A 72 1.07 9.19 1.04
N PHE A 73 0.53 8.17 0.36
CA PHE A 73 0.65 8.06 -1.10
C PHE A 73 0.19 9.33 -1.81
N LYS A 74 -0.99 9.84 -1.44
CA LYS A 74 -1.55 11.08 -1.99
C LYS A 74 -0.65 12.29 -1.75
N HIS A 75 0.00 12.36 -0.58
CA HIS A 75 0.96 13.41 -0.28
C HIS A 75 2.19 13.34 -1.19
N VAL A 76 2.74 12.15 -1.39
CA VAL A 76 3.93 11.93 -2.21
C VAL A 76 3.66 12.35 -3.65
N ILE A 77 2.58 11.85 -4.28
CA ILE A 77 2.23 12.21 -5.67
C ILE A 77 1.90 13.70 -5.84
N ALA A 78 1.27 14.34 -4.84
CA ALA A 78 0.97 15.76 -4.91
C ALA A 78 2.25 16.62 -4.85
N SER A 79 3.28 16.12 -4.18
CA SER A 79 4.56 16.80 -4.03
C SER A 79 5.47 16.69 -5.26
N GLU A 80 5.28 15.67 -6.11
CA GLU A 80 6.01 15.51 -7.39
C GLU A 80 5.61 16.57 -8.43
N ASN A 81 4.39 17.10 -8.35
CA ASN A 81 3.92 18.18 -9.24
C ASN A 81 4.57 19.55 -8.97
N THR A 82 5.51 19.63 -8.04
CA THR A 82 6.31 20.84 -7.80
C THR A 82 7.65 20.71 -8.51
N PRO A 83 8.19 21.78 -9.13
CA PRO A 83 9.48 21.72 -9.80
C PRO A 83 10.59 21.43 -8.79
N SER A 84 10.91 20.16 -8.59
CA SER A 84 11.97 19.65 -7.72
C SER A 84 13.08 19.00 -8.53
N ASP A 85 14.27 18.83 -7.92
CA ASP A 85 15.38 18.07 -8.48
C ASP A 85 14.91 16.68 -8.97
N GLU A 86 15.32 16.27 -10.17
CA GLU A 86 14.96 14.97 -10.77
C GLU A 86 15.30 13.79 -9.84
N THR A 87 16.41 13.86 -9.09
CA THR A 87 16.79 12.84 -8.11
C THR A 87 15.77 12.68 -6.98
N LYS A 88 15.11 13.77 -6.56
CA LYS A 88 14.06 13.72 -5.53
C LYS A 88 12.72 13.22 -6.06
N ALA A 89 12.50 13.32 -7.37
CA ALA A 89 11.31 12.74 -7.98
C ALA A 89 11.43 11.20 -7.99
N GLU A 90 12.58 10.66 -8.39
CA GLU A 90 12.82 9.21 -8.39
C GLU A 90 12.69 8.59 -6.99
N GLU A 91 13.30 9.21 -5.96
CA GLU A 91 13.16 8.75 -4.56
C GLU A 91 11.70 8.70 -4.09
N LYS A 92 10.88 9.69 -4.48
CA LYS A 92 9.45 9.74 -4.14
C LYS A 92 8.65 8.68 -4.86
N THR A 93 8.94 8.44 -6.13
CA THR A 93 8.29 7.38 -6.91
C THR A 93 8.55 6.01 -6.27
N VAL A 94 9.80 5.73 -5.88
CA VAL A 94 10.15 4.47 -5.18
C VAL A 94 9.41 4.36 -3.84
N ALA A 95 9.36 5.44 -3.04
CA ALA A 95 8.62 5.44 -1.79
C ALA A 95 7.11 5.19 -2.00
N ALA A 96 6.52 5.79 -3.02
CA ALA A 96 5.11 5.60 -3.39
C ALA A 96 4.82 4.16 -3.85
N MET A 97 5.70 3.53 -4.63
CA MET A 97 5.61 2.11 -4.98
C MET A 97 5.65 1.23 -3.72
N GLY A 98 6.55 1.53 -2.78
CA GLY A 98 6.62 0.84 -1.49
C GLY A 98 5.32 0.91 -0.69
N VAL A 99 4.60 2.04 -0.76
CA VAL A 99 3.26 2.19 -0.16
C VAL A 99 2.26 1.27 -0.84
N LEU A 100 2.18 1.25 -2.17
CA LEU A 100 1.24 0.43 -2.92
C LEU A 100 1.46 -1.07 -2.65
N ASN A 101 2.72 -1.52 -2.63
CA ASN A 101 3.08 -2.89 -2.30
C ASN A 101 2.67 -3.28 -0.86
N THR A 102 2.78 -2.35 0.08
CA THR A 102 2.34 -2.57 1.46
C THR A 102 0.81 -2.62 1.55
N LEU A 103 0.10 -1.77 0.81
CA LEU A 103 -1.36 -1.83 0.71
C LEU A 103 -1.83 -3.17 0.13
N ASP A 104 -1.18 -3.66 -0.92
CA ASP A 104 -1.47 -4.96 -1.52
C ASP A 104 -1.27 -6.12 -0.53
N THR A 105 -0.18 -6.05 0.25
CA THR A 105 0.09 -7.01 1.33
C THR A 105 -1.02 -6.98 2.40
N ILE A 106 -1.48 -5.79 2.80
CA ILE A 106 -2.58 -5.64 3.76
C ILE A 106 -3.87 -6.25 3.19
N VAL A 107 -4.22 -5.98 1.93
CA VAL A 107 -5.41 -6.56 1.29
C VAL A 107 -5.32 -8.08 1.27
N SER A 108 -4.17 -8.63 0.87
CA SER A 108 -3.91 -10.07 0.84
C SER A 108 -4.10 -10.72 2.23
N CYS A 109 -3.56 -10.09 3.28
CA CYS A 109 -3.71 -10.56 4.67
C CYS A 109 -5.16 -10.50 5.19
N MET A 110 -6.02 -9.68 4.59
CA MET A 110 -7.43 -9.54 4.98
C MET A 110 -8.39 -10.34 4.08
N GLY A 111 -7.87 -11.21 3.20
CA GLY A 111 -8.62 -11.95 2.18
C GLY A 111 -9.86 -12.72 2.68
N ASP A 112 -9.86 -13.18 3.93
CA ASP A 112 -10.95 -13.92 4.56
C ASP A 112 -11.89 -13.05 5.43
N LYS A 113 -11.71 -11.73 5.43
CA LYS A 113 -12.46 -10.76 6.24
C LYS A 113 -13.24 -9.76 5.36
N PRO A 114 -14.40 -10.17 4.80
CA PRO A 114 -15.13 -9.35 3.82
C PRO A 114 -15.57 -7.98 4.36
N GLU A 115 -15.92 -7.88 5.64
CA GLU A 115 -16.34 -6.61 6.26
C GLU A 115 -15.19 -5.59 6.41
N ILE A 116 -13.97 -6.08 6.63
CA ILE A 116 -12.76 -5.25 6.72
C ILE A 116 -12.32 -4.86 5.30
N LEU A 117 -12.30 -5.82 4.37
CA LEU A 117 -11.97 -5.57 2.97
C LEU A 117 -12.87 -4.51 2.34
N ALA A 118 -14.18 -4.56 2.59
CA ALA A 118 -15.11 -3.56 2.04
C ALA A 118 -14.79 -2.12 2.50
N GLN A 119 -14.20 -1.93 3.68
CA GLN A 119 -13.78 -0.62 4.18
C GLN A 119 -12.41 -0.20 3.61
N ILE A 120 -11.48 -1.14 3.53
CA ILE A 120 -10.16 -0.96 2.92
C ILE A 120 -10.31 -0.58 1.44
N GLU A 121 -11.17 -1.29 0.73
CA GLU A 121 -11.45 -1.12 -0.69
C GLU A 121 -11.91 0.31 -1.01
N GLN A 122 -12.78 0.90 -0.18
CA GLN A 122 -13.23 2.28 -0.37
C GLN A 122 -12.06 3.27 -0.31
N SER A 123 -11.13 3.06 0.62
CA SER A 123 -9.96 3.95 0.78
C SER A 123 -8.96 3.77 -0.37
N ILE A 124 -8.74 2.54 -0.81
CA ILE A 124 -7.81 2.21 -1.90
C ILE A 124 -8.35 2.68 -3.25
N PHE A 125 -9.67 2.60 -3.48
CA PHE A 125 -10.27 3.02 -4.74
C PHE A 125 -9.98 4.48 -5.08
N GLU A 126 -9.84 5.35 -4.08
CA GLU A 126 -9.46 6.74 -4.30
C GLU A 126 -8.07 6.87 -4.94
N ILE A 127 -7.13 6.01 -4.59
CA ILE A 127 -5.78 5.99 -5.18
C ILE A 127 -5.84 5.45 -6.61
N ILE A 128 -6.52 4.32 -6.80
CA ILE A 128 -6.74 3.70 -8.12
C ILE A 128 -7.31 4.74 -9.08
N ALA A 129 -8.32 5.48 -8.63
CA ALA A 129 -8.98 6.51 -9.43
C ALA A 129 -8.04 7.66 -9.78
N VAL A 130 -7.20 8.13 -8.86
CA VAL A 130 -6.24 9.20 -9.13
C VAL A 130 -5.20 8.75 -10.16
N VAL A 131 -4.53 7.61 -9.94
CA VAL A 131 -3.46 7.13 -10.83
C VAL A 131 -3.99 6.90 -12.25
N LEU A 132 -5.12 6.19 -12.40
CA LEU A 132 -5.67 5.87 -13.72
C LEU A 132 -6.27 7.09 -14.43
N ARG A 133 -6.89 8.04 -13.72
CA ARG A 133 -7.44 9.25 -14.34
C ARG A 133 -6.37 10.24 -14.76
N ASP A 134 -5.34 10.41 -13.93
CA ASP A 134 -4.29 11.39 -14.16
C ASP A 134 -3.20 10.85 -15.09
N GLY A 135 -3.20 9.54 -15.38
CA GLY A 135 -2.27 8.92 -16.33
C GLY A 135 -0.87 8.78 -15.78
N ILE A 136 -0.74 8.48 -14.48
CA ILE A 136 0.56 8.37 -13.81
C ILE A 136 1.15 6.99 -14.07
N LEU A 137 1.78 6.84 -15.24
CA LEU A 137 2.24 5.57 -15.80
C LEU A 137 3.17 4.78 -14.87
N ASP A 138 4.00 5.48 -14.08
CA ASP A 138 4.99 4.86 -13.18
C ASP A 138 4.34 3.94 -12.13
N PHE A 139 3.04 4.08 -11.85
CA PHE A 139 2.32 3.28 -10.85
C PHE A 139 1.32 2.28 -11.44
N TYR A 140 1.28 2.11 -12.76
CA TYR A 140 0.24 1.27 -13.40
C TYR A 140 0.38 -0.20 -13.01
N GLU A 141 1.60 -0.73 -12.90
CA GLU A 141 1.83 -2.12 -12.54
C GLU A 141 1.31 -2.43 -11.13
N GLU A 142 1.64 -1.59 -10.17
CA GLU A 142 1.22 -1.73 -8.78
C GLU A 142 -0.30 -1.54 -8.64
N ILE A 143 -0.89 -0.57 -9.34
CA ILE A 143 -2.33 -0.34 -9.31
C ILE A 143 -3.11 -1.51 -9.91
N LEU A 144 -2.66 -2.06 -11.03
CA LEU A 144 -3.30 -3.21 -11.65
C LEU A 144 -3.16 -4.47 -10.78
N THR A 145 -2.01 -4.66 -10.13
CA THR A 145 -1.80 -5.72 -9.14
C THR A 145 -2.76 -5.56 -7.97
N LEU A 146 -2.91 -4.36 -7.43
CA LEU A 146 -3.81 -4.09 -6.31
C LEU A 146 -5.28 -4.33 -6.68
N ILE A 147 -5.68 -3.99 -7.91
CA ILE A 147 -7.02 -4.31 -8.43
C ILE A 147 -7.21 -5.83 -8.56
N ASP A 148 -6.21 -6.56 -9.05
CA ASP A 148 -6.25 -8.03 -9.14
C ASP A 148 -6.45 -8.64 -7.74
N THR A 149 -5.64 -8.24 -6.75
CA THR A 149 -5.76 -8.70 -5.36
C THR A 149 -7.13 -8.38 -4.76
N LEU A 150 -7.69 -7.20 -5.01
CA LEU A 150 -9.03 -6.82 -4.54
C LEU A 150 -10.17 -7.57 -5.24
N THR A 151 -9.93 -8.14 -6.42
CA THR A 151 -10.97 -8.80 -7.24
C THR A 151 -10.82 -10.32 -7.32
N ILE A 152 -9.75 -10.89 -6.74
CA ILE A 152 -9.38 -12.31 -6.85
C ILE A 152 -10.51 -13.28 -6.45
N ASN A 153 -11.30 -12.93 -5.42
CA ASN A 153 -12.39 -13.77 -4.92
C ASN A 153 -13.75 -13.33 -5.47
N THR A 154 -14.03 -12.03 -5.43
CA THR A 154 -15.31 -11.44 -5.83
C THR A 154 -15.10 -10.02 -6.32
N VAL A 155 -15.82 -9.61 -7.37
CA VAL A 155 -15.79 -8.23 -7.85
C VAL A 155 -16.89 -7.41 -7.16
N SER A 156 -16.49 -6.50 -6.28
CA SER A 156 -17.39 -5.59 -5.58
C SER A 156 -17.97 -4.51 -6.51
N PRO A 157 -19.11 -3.88 -6.18
CA PRO A 157 -19.64 -2.73 -6.92
C PRO A 157 -18.67 -1.55 -7.03
N VAL A 158 -17.76 -1.37 -6.06
CA VAL A 158 -16.73 -0.32 -6.11
C VAL A 158 -15.64 -0.72 -7.11
N MET A 159 -15.10 -1.94 -7.03
CA MET A 159 -14.13 -2.43 -8.03
C MET A 159 -14.68 -2.54 -9.45
N TRP A 160 -15.99 -2.73 -9.65
CA TRP A 160 -16.58 -2.61 -11.00
C TRP A 160 -16.35 -1.24 -11.65
N GLN A 161 -16.23 -0.17 -10.85
CA GLN A 161 -15.90 1.15 -11.37
C GLN A 161 -14.44 1.22 -11.87
N ALA A 162 -13.53 0.46 -11.27
CA ALA A 162 -12.13 0.40 -11.69
C ALA A 162 -11.99 -0.14 -13.12
N PHE A 163 -12.86 -1.06 -13.55
CA PHE A 163 -12.88 -1.55 -14.93
C PHE A 163 -13.09 -0.43 -15.95
N TYR A 164 -13.99 0.52 -15.68
CA TYR A 164 -14.20 1.66 -16.57
C TYR A 164 -12.98 2.58 -16.63
N LEU A 165 -12.31 2.77 -15.49
CA LEU A 165 -11.07 3.56 -15.42
C LEU A 165 -9.93 2.89 -16.19
N ILE A 166 -9.75 1.57 -16.07
CA ILE A 166 -8.77 0.80 -16.84
C ILE A 166 -9.03 0.98 -18.34
N LYS A 167 -10.30 0.87 -18.75
CA LYS A 167 -10.69 1.07 -20.16
C LYS A 167 -10.32 2.47 -20.66
N GLU A 168 -10.63 3.51 -19.88
CA GLU A 168 -10.28 4.90 -20.23
C GLU A 168 -8.77 5.10 -20.32
N ALA A 169 -8.01 4.62 -19.34
CA ALA A 169 -6.56 4.66 -19.34
C ALA A 169 -5.96 3.93 -20.55
N PHE A 170 -6.49 2.77 -20.92
CA PHE A 170 -6.05 2.02 -22.09
C PHE A 170 -6.20 2.82 -23.39
N TYR A 171 -7.36 3.47 -23.61
CA TYR A 171 -7.56 4.27 -24.82
C TYR A 171 -6.70 5.55 -24.86
N ARG A 172 -6.34 6.09 -23.70
CA ARG A 172 -5.50 7.29 -23.60
C ARG A 172 -4.01 6.98 -23.81
N ASP A 173 -3.51 5.95 -23.14
CA ASP A 173 -2.06 5.76 -22.96
C ASP A 173 -1.50 4.54 -23.70
N ALA A 174 -2.32 3.53 -24.02
CA ALA A 174 -1.81 2.26 -24.54
C ALA A 174 -1.37 2.33 -26.01
N ALA A 175 -1.79 3.36 -26.75
CA ALA A 175 -1.50 3.50 -28.18
C ALA A 175 0.01 3.46 -28.46
N ASP A 176 0.82 4.10 -27.62
CA ASP A 176 2.28 4.18 -27.80
C ASP A 176 3.02 2.85 -27.51
N TYR A 177 2.37 1.92 -26.80
CA TYR A 177 2.95 0.62 -26.41
C TYR A 177 2.55 -0.54 -27.34
N PHE A 178 1.45 -0.37 -28.09
CA PHE A 178 0.92 -1.41 -28.99
C PHE A 178 0.97 -1.01 -30.49
N ALA A 179 1.56 0.14 -30.82
CA ALA A 179 1.76 0.61 -32.19
C ALA A 179 2.96 -0.06 -32.91
#